data_AF-A0A7G9FR60-F1
#
_entry.id   AF-A0A7G9FR60-F1
#
_cell.length_a   1.000
_cell.length_b   1.000
_cell.length_c   1.000
_cell.angle_alpha   90.00
_cell.angle_beta   90.00
_cell.angle_gamma   90.00
#
_symmetry.space_group_name_H-M   'P 1'
#
loop_
_entity.id
_entity.type
_entity.pdbx_description
1 polymer ?
#
loop_
_entity_poly.entity_id
_entity_poly.type
_entity_poly.pdbx_seq_one_letter_code
_entity_poly.pdbx_strand_id
1 'polypeptide(L)'
;MDLNDVNYKIENAADSVSVTVTNKAANRDVEVTVKFVENPDYYIKLDQAKQTYNADAVRQEIAMYYGSEEEFFSQYGSYYSSVDDVVQQGIDNEMQGVYQYLPEEMVVSAVYSKAELMKQAGMNTLLGMGTVFVVLIFISFIISLFKFLPALFAKKPKIEDLKKEESKPAAPAKAATPAPAAGNLMNDAELVAVITAAIYAAEGQAGNGAVSKDKLVVRSIRRARK
;
A
#
# COMPACT_ATOMS: atom_id res chain seq x y z
N MET A 1 6.63 -33.40 -6.20
CA MET A 1 6.06 -32.11 -6.66
C MET A 1 6.39 -32.02 -8.12
N ASP A 2 5.43 -32.28 -9.00
CA ASP A 2 5.62 -31.98 -10.43
C ASP A 2 5.62 -30.46 -10.59
N LEU A 3 6.80 -29.90 -10.89
CA LEU A 3 7.01 -28.47 -11.14
C LEU A 3 6.45 -28.03 -12.51
N ASN A 4 5.83 -28.95 -13.26
CA ASN A 4 5.42 -28.74 -14.65
C ASN A 4 4.14 -27.91 -14.83
N ASP A 5 3.38 -27.65 -13.75
CA ASP A 5 2.17 -26.80 -13.75
C ASP A 5 2.34 -25.51 -12.92
N VAL A 6 3.57 -25.00 -12.85
CA VAL A 6 3.87 -23.73 -12.18
C VAL A 6 3.83 -22.62 -13.21
N ASN A 7 2.83 -21.74 -13.09
CA ASN A 7 2.78 -20.51 -13.88
C ASN A 7 3.49 -19.40 -13.10
N TYR A 8 4.29 -18.58 -13.77
CA TYR A 8 4.94 -17.43 -13.15
C TYR A 8 4.68 -16.15 -13.97
N LYS A 9 4.61 -15.03 -13.25
CA LYS A 9 4.46 -13.71 -13.82
C LYS A 9 5.50 -12.79 -13.19
N ILE A 10 6.14 -11.97 -14.02
CA ILE A 10 7.11 -10.96 -13.57
C ILE A 10 6.55 -9.60 -13.96
N GLU A 11 6.48 -8.69 -12.99
CA GLU A 11 6.09 -7.30 -13.19
C GLU A 11 7.25 -6.40 -12.77
N ASN A 12 7.76 -5.61 -13.71
CA ASN A 12 8.83 -4.66 -13.47
C ASN A 12 8.25 -3.25 -13.29
N ALA A 13 8.66 -2.59 -12.22
CA ALA A 13 8.49 -1.17 -11.98
C ALA A 13 9.86 -0.47 -12.00
N ALA A 14 9.89 0.86 -11.82
CA ALA A 14 11.12 1.63 -11.92
C ALA A 14 12.20 1.23 -10.90
N ASP A 15 11.78 0.82 -9.70
CA ASP A 15 12.64 0.54 -8.54
C ASP A 15 12.35 -0.83 -7.89
N SER A 16 11.48 -1.64 -8.51
CA SER A 16 11.02 -2.89 -7.94
C SER A 16 10.62 -3.92 -8.99
N VAL A 17 10.73 -5.18 -8.61
CA VAL A 17 10.35 -6.34 -9.43
C VAL A 17 9.45 -7.22 -8.58
N SER A 18 8.27 -7.53 -9.08
CA SER A 18 7.36 -8.48 -8.43
C SER A 18 7.34 -9.79 -9.20
N VAL A 19 7.52 -10.90 -8.49
CA VAL A 19 7.46 -12.25 -9.04
C VAL A 19 6.28 -12.97 -8.40
N THR A 20 5.30 -13.33 -9.22
CA THR A 20 4.14 -14.09 -8.81
C THR A 20 4.26 -15.51 -9.33
N VAL A 21 4.08 -16.48 -8.45
CA VAL A 21 4.10 -17.91 -8.75
C VAL A 21 2.75 -18.50 -8.38
N THR A 22 2.06 -19.10 -9.34
CA THR A 22 0.82 -19.82 -9.11
C THR A 22 1.10 -21.31 -9.10
N ASN A 23 0.87 -21.95 -7.95
CA ASN A 23 0.92 -23.38 -7.81
C ASN A 23 -0.49 -23.98 -7.95
N LYS A 24 -0.66 -24.86 -8.93
CA LYS A 24 -1.86 -25.67 -9.09
C LYS A 24 -1.80 -26.86 -8.13
N ALA A 25 -2.60 -26.81 -7.07
CA ALA A 25 -2.68 -27.90 -6.09
C ALA A 25 -4.05 -28.58 -6.14
N ALA A 26 -4.09 -29.87 -5.77
CA ALA A 26 -5.29 -30.71 -5.92
C ALA A 26 -6.56 -30.16 -5.24
N ASN A 27 -6.42 -29.36 -4.18
CA ASN A 27 -7.53 -28.86 -3.38
C ASN A 27 -7.84 -27.37 -3.62
N ARG A 28 -6.82 -26.55 -3.86
CA ARG A 28 -6.94 -25.11 -4.10
C ARG A 28 -5.64 -24.54 -4.66
N ASP A 29 -5.73 -23.73 -5.69
CA ASP A 29 -4.59 -23.03 -6.24
C ASP A 29 -4.07 -21.97 -5.25
N VAL A 30 -2.75 -21.87 -5.15
CA VAL A 30 -2.06 -20.91 -4.28
C VAL A 30 -1.23 -19.98 -5.13
N GLU A 31 -1.38 -18.68 -4.91
CA GLU A 31 -0.57 -17.65 -5.54
C GLU A 31 0.38 -17.05 -4.50
N VAL A 32 1.67 -17.09 -4.80
CA VAL A 32 2.75 -16.50 -4.00
C VAL A 32 3.35 -15.36 -4.78
N THR A 33 3.24 -14.15 -4.27
CA THR A 33 3.84 -12.95 -4.87
C THR A 33 4.94 -12.44 -3.96
N VAL A 34 6.15 -12.33 -4.49
CA VAL A 34 7.30 -11.74 -3.81
C VAL A 34 7.68 -10.45 -4.52
N LYS A 35 7.70 -9.34 -3.78
CA LYS A 35 8.17 -8.05 -4.27
C LYS A 35 9.62 -7.85 -3.84
N PHE A 36 10.47 -7.57 -4.81
CA PHE A 36 11.85 -7.20 -4.62
C PHE A 36 12.03 -5.70 -4.91
N VAL A 37 12.82 -5.01 -4.10
CA VAL A 37 13.17 -3.60 -4.29
C VAL A 37 14.65 -3.46 -4.56
N GLU A 38 15.02 -2.44 -5.33
CA GLU A 38 16.41 -2.14 -5.62
C GLU A 38 17.20 -1.84 -4.34
N ASN A 39 18.37 -2.46 -4.22
CA ASN A 39 19.27 -2.32 -3.09
C ASN A 39 20.33 -1.24 -3.40
N PRO A 40 20.25 -0.04 -2.81
CA PRO A 40 21.24 1.01 -3.07
C PRO A 40 22.65 0.64 -2.58
N ASP A 41 22.76 -0.21 -1.55
CA ASP A 41 24.05 -0.63 -0.99
C ASP A 41 24.82 -1.52 -1.97
N TYR A 42 24.14 -2.18 -2.92
CA TYR A 42 24.77 -2.97 -3.96
C TYR A 42 25.73 -2.13 -4.79
N TYR A 43 25.30 -0.97 -5.27
CA TYR A 43 26.13 -0.11 -6.12
C TYR A 43 27.27 0.52 -5.34
N ILE A 44 27.04 0.90 -4.09
CA ILE A 44 28.09 1.43 -3.21
C ILE A 44 29.20 0.38 -3.02
N LYS A 45 28.83 -0.86 -2.73
CA LYS A 45 29.81 -1.95 -2.56
C LYS A 45 30.48 -2.32 -3.87
N LEU A 46 29.75 -2.34 -4.98
CA LEU A 46 30.32 -2.62 -6.29
C LEU A 46 31.37 -1.57 -6.69
N ASP A 47 31.10 -0.30 -6.42
CA ASP A 47 32.05 0.78 -6.69
C ASP A 47 33.29 0.68 -5.80
N GLN A 48 33.11 0.31 -4.52
CA GLN A 48 34.23 0.04 -3.60
C GLN A 48 35.07 -1.14 -4.07
N ALA A 49 34.44 -2.24 -4.49
CA ALA A 49 35.12 -3.42 -5.00
C ALA A 49 35.91 -3.11 -6.27
N LYS A 50 35.33 -2.36 -7.20
CA LYS A 50 36.01 -1.91 -8.43
C LYS A 50 37.19 -0.96 -8.16
N GLN A 51 37.15 -0.18 -7.09
CA GLN A 51 38.28 0.66 -6.69
C GLN A 51 39.42 -0.17 -6.09
N THR A 52 39.06 -1.13 -5.23
CA THR A 52 40.02 -2.04 -4.58
C THR A 52 40.68 -2.96 -5.60
N TYR A 53 39.88 -3.60 -6.46
CA TYR A 53 40.33 -4.48 -7.53
C TYR A 53 40.32 -3.73 -8.85
N ASN A 54 41.46 -3.14 -9.20
CA ASN A 54 41.71 -2.56 -10.50
C ASN A 54 42.91 -3.24 -11.17
N ALA A 55 42.91 -3.29 -12.50
CA ALA A 55 43.91 -4.03 -13.27
C ALA A 55 45.35 -3.56 -12.97
N ASP A 56 45.57 -2.26 -12.76
CA ASP A 56 46.91 -1.73 -12.47
C ASP A 56 47.42 -2.19 -11.11
N ALA A 57 46.57 -2.20 -10.08
CA ALA A 57 46.91 -2.72 -8.76
C ALA A 57 47.20 -4.23 -8.81
N VAL A 58 46.38 -5.00 -9.52
CA VAL A 58 46.59 -6.45 -9.69
C VAL A 58 47.89 -6.72 -10.46
N ARG A 59 48.21 -5.94 -11.50
CA ARG A 59 49.49 -6.05 -12.22
C ARG A 59 50.69 -5.75 -11.34
N GLN A 60 50.61 -4.72 -10.50
CA GLN A 60 51.68 -4.39 -9.56
C GLN A 60 51.88 -5.49 -8.53
N GLU A 61 50.80 -6.08 -8.02
CA GLU A 61 50.86 -7.21 -7.10
C GLU A 61 51.49 -8.44 -7.77
N ILE A 62 51.05 -8.75 -9.00
CA ILE A 62 51.62 -9.84 -9.80
C ILE A 62 53.13 -9.64 -9.99
N ALA A 63 53.56 -8.44 -10.40
CA ALA A 63 54.98 -8.13 -10.59
C ALA A 63 55.79 -8.23 -9.29
N MET A 64 55.20 -7.85 -8.15
CA MET A 64 55.87 -7.88 -6.85
C MET A 64 56.09 -9.31 -6.33
N TYR A 65 55.08 -10.17 -6.46
CA TYR A 65 55.12 -11.52 -5.87
C TYR A 65 55.57 -12.61 -6.84
N TYR A 66 55.33 -12.43 -8.15
CA TYR A 66 55.58 -13.44 -9.17
C TYR A 66 56.57 -12.96 -10.25
N GLY A 67 57.02 -11.70 -10.20
CA GLY A 67 58.01 -11.13 -11.13
C GLY A 67 57.41 -10.62 -12.44
N SER A 68 56.52 -11.39 -13.07
CA SER A 68 55.87 -11.02 -14.33
C SER A 68 54.48 -11.64 -14.49
N GLU A 69 53.64 -11.04 -15.35
CA GLU A 69 52.35 -11.63 -15.75
C GLU A 69 52.53 -13.02 -16.37
N GLU A 70 53.57 -13.21 -17.17
CA GLU A 70 53.85 -14.47 -17.86
C GLU A 70 54.17 -15.61 -16.88
N GLU A 71 54.98 -15.33 -15.85
CA GLU A 71 55.26 -16.30 -14.78
C GLU A 71 54.01 -16.61 -13.95
N PHE A 72 53.20 -15.59 -13.62
CA PHE A 72 51.94 -15.78 -12.92
C PHE A 72 50.98 -16.68 -13.70
N PHE A 73 50.74 -16.41 -14.98
CA PHE A 73 49.86 -17.23 -15.81
C PHE A 73 50.47 -18.59 -16.17
N SER A 74 51.79 -18.76 -16.14
CA SER A 74 52.40 -20.09 -16.23
C SER A 74 52.00 -20.98 -15.04
N GLN A 75 51.92 -20.40 -13.84
CA GLN A 75 51.56 -21.11 -12.62
C GLN A 75 50.05 -21.23 -12.41
N TYR A 76 49.27 -20.20 -12.73
CA TYR A 76 47.84 -20.11 -12.45
C TYR A 76 46.94 -20.04 -13.70
N GLY A 77 47.48 -20.24 -14.90
CA GLY A 77 46.75 -20.15 -16.16
C GLY A 77 45.60 -21.14 -16.33
N SER A 78 45.53 -22.17 -15.48
CA SER A 78 44.37 -23.07 -15.40
C SER A 78 43.18 -22.48 -14.63
N TYR A 79 43.41 -21.44 -13.82
CA TYR A 79 42.41 -20.73 -13.02
C TYR A 79 42.07 -19.36 -13.60
N TYR A 80 43.07 -18.67 -14.18
CA TYR A 80 42.92 -17.31 -14.72
C TYR A 80 43.43 -17.24 -16.15
N SER A 81 42.62 -16.68 -17.05
CA SER A 81 43.00 -16.53 -18.45
C SER A 81 43.59 -15.14 -18.74
N SER A 82 43.33 -14.17 -17.86
CA SER A 82 43.74 -12.78 -18.02
C SER A 82 43.80 -12.05 -16.67
N VAL A 83 44.40 -10.86 -16.64
CA VAL A 83 44.36 -9.98 -15.44
C VAL A 83 42.93 -9.55 -15.14
N ASP A 84 42.11 -9.34 -16.19
CA ASP A 84 40.69 -8.98 -16.02
C ASP A 84 39.90 -10.09 -15.34
N ASP A 85 40.24 -11.37 -15.59
CA ASP A 85 39.63 -12.51 -14.89
C ASP A 85 39.96 -12.49 -13.40
N VAL A 86 41.21 -12.17 -13.04
CA VAL A 86 41.64 -12.04 -11.64
C VAL A 86 40.89 -10.89 -10.95
N VAL A 87 40.79 -9.74 -11.62
CA VAL A 87 40.04 -8.58 -11.13
C VAL A 87 38.57 -8.93 -10.93
N GLN A 88 37.93 -9.55 -11.92
CA GLN A 88 36.53 -9.91 -11.86
C GLN A 88 36.27 -10.92 -10.74
N GLN A 89 37.14 -11.91 -10.55
CA GLN A 89 37.00 -12.85 -9.44
C GLN A 89 37.16 -12.15 -8.07
N GLY A 90 38.07 -11.19 -7.95
CA GLY A 90 38.20 -10.37 -6.74
C GLY A 90 36.91 -9.61 -6.41
N ILE A 91 36.32 -8.96 -7.42
CA ILE A 91 35.04 -8.26 -7.30
C ILE A 91 33.92 -9.23 -6.93
N ASP A 92 33.82 -10.38 -7.60
CA ASP A 92 32.77 -11.38 -7.35
C ASP A 92 32.85 -11.94 -5.93
N ASN A 93 34.06 -12.13 -5.40
CA ASN A 93 34.28 -12.56 -4.01
C ASN A 93 33.81 -11.51 -3.00
N GLU A 94 34.11 -10.22 -3.22
CA GLU A 94 33.60 -9.14 -2.34
C GLU A 94 32.09 -8.93 -2.46
N MET A 95 31.55 -9.12 -3.65
CA MET A 95 30.11 -9.01 -3.92
C MET A 95 29.33 -10.25 -3.49
N GLN A 96 29.99 -11.29 -2.96
CA GLN A 96 29.34 -12.51 -2.53
C GLN A 96 28.29 -12.21 -1.44
N GLY A 97 27.05 -12.59 -1.71
CA GLY A 97 25.91 -12.33 -0.80
C GLY A 97 25.38 -10.89 -0.85
N VAL A 98 25.89 -10.03 -1.74
CA VAL A 98 25.38 -8.69 -2.00
C VAL A 98 24.53 -8.73 -3.27
N TYR A 99 23.22 -8.62 -3.09
CA TYR A 99 22.27 -8.71 -4.20
C TYR A 99 21.79 -7.33 -4.63
N GLN A 100 21.59 -7.16 -5.94
CA GLN A 100 21.05 -5.93 -6.54
C GLN A 100 19.62 -5.64 -6.08
N TYR A 101 18.85 -6.69 -5.78
CA TYR A 101 17.49 -6.56 -5.28
C TYR A 101 17.32 -7.31 -3.96
N LEU A 102 16.54 -6.74 -3.05
CA LEU A 102 16.20 -7.36 -1.76
C LEU A 102 14.70 -7.63 -1.67
N PRO A 103 14.27 -8.74 -1.06
CA PRO A 103 12.86 -9.00 -0.84
C PRO A 103 12.29 -7.99 0.17
N GLU A 104 11.22 -7.31 -0.21
CA GLU A 104 10.51 -6.35 0.64
C GLU A 104 9.22 -6.96 1.20
N GLU A 105 8.44 -7.61 0.34
CA GLU A 105 7.12 -8.12 0.70
C GLU A 105 6.90 -9.51 0.11
N MET A 106 6.24 -10.39 0.88
CA MET A 106 5.75 -11.67 0.40
C MET A 106 4.28 -11.84 0.77
N VAL A 107 3.43 -12.00 -0.25
CA VAL A 107 2.01 -12.24 -0.09
C VAL A 107 1.69 -13.65 -0.57
N VAL A 108 1.03 -14.42 0.29
CA VAL A 108 0.50 -15.74 -0.04
C VAL A 108 -1.01 -15.66 -0.02
N SER A 109 -1.63 -15.97 -1.15
CA SER A 109 -3.08 -15.89 -1.31
C SER A 109 -3.67 -17.15 -1.92
N ALA A 110 -4.87 -17.48 -1.47
CA ALA A 110 -5.68 -18.54 -2.03
C ALA A 110 -6.41 -18.00 -3.26
N VAL A 111 -6.32 -18.71 -4.39
CA VAL A 111 -7.07 -18.32 -5.59
C VAL A 111 -8.52 -18.78 -5.44
N TYR A 112 -9.45 -17.84 -5.61
CA TYR A 112 -10.90 -18.12 -5.59
C TYR A 112 -11.46 -18.10 -7.00
N SER A 113 -12.32 -19.06 -7.30
CA SER A 113 -13.04 -19.05 -8.56
C SER A 113 -14.06 -17.91 -8.59
N LYS A 114 -14.38 -17.40 -9.79
CA LYS A 114 -15.44 -16.39 -9.95
C LYS A 114 -16.77 -16.83 -9.34
N ALA A 115 -17.09 -18.12 -9.41
CA ALA A 115 -18.31 -18.67 -8.83
C ALA A 115 -18.32 -18.62 -7.29
N GLU A 116 -17.20 -18.96 -6.64
CA GLU A 116 -17.05 -18.85 -5.19
C GLU A 116 -17.17 -17.39 -4.73
N LEU A 117 -16.46 -16.48 -5.40
CA LEU A 117 -16.52 -15.04 -5.10
C LEU A 117 -17.93 -14.49 -5.30
N MET A 118 -18.61 -14.89 -6.37
CA MET A 118 -19.99 -14.47 -6.64
C MET A 118 -20.97 -15.02 -5.61
N LYS A 119 -20.79 -16.27 -5.15
CA LYS A 119 -21.61 -16.85 -4.08
C LYS A 119 -21.41 -16.09 -2.77
N GLN A 120 -20.16 -15.77 -2.42
CA GLN A 120 -19.84 -15.01 -1.21
C GLN A 120 -20.38 -13.58 -1.27
N ALA A 121 -20.19 -12.90 -2.41
CA ALA A 121 -20.75 -11.58 -2.66
C ALA A 121 -22.29 -11.59 -2.63
N GLY A 122 -22.90 -12.58 -3.26
CA GLY A 122 -24.35 -12.77 -3.26
C GLY A 122 -24.91 -13.02 -1.85
N MET A 123 -24.21 -13.79 -1.03
CA MET A 123 -24.57 -13.99 0.37
C MET A 123 -24.54 -12.67 1.15
N ASN A 124 -23.50 -11.86 0.96
CA ASN A 124 -23.41 -10.55 1.60
C ASN A 124 -24.50 -9.60 1.12
N THR A 125 -24.85 -9.60 -0.17
CA THR A 125 -25.96 -8.81 -0.70
C THR A 125 -27.29 -9.27 -0.13
N LEU A 126 -27.54 -10.58 -0.07
CA LEU A 126 -28.78 -11.11 0.50
C LEU A 126 -28.91 -10.77 1.98
N LEU A 127 -27.82 -10.90 2.75
CA LEU A 127 -27.80 -10.55 4.16
C LEU A 127 -27.94 -9.04 4.37
N GLY A 128 -27.23 -8.20 3.62
CA GLY A 128 -27.28 -6.75 3.77
C GLY A 128 -28.57 -6.15 3.19
N MET A 129 -28.79 -6.30 1.89
CA MET A 129 -29.94 -5.72 1.19
C MET A 129 -31.25 -6.43 1.55
N GLY A 130 -31.24 -7.74 1.74
CA GLY A 130 -32.44 -8.51 2.08
C GLY A 130 -32.95 -8.22 3.48
N THR A 131 -32.08 -8.07 4.48
CA THR A 131 -32.52 -7.71 5.84
C THR A 131 -33.14 -6.31 5.89
N VAL A 132 -32.53 -5.33 5.23
CA VAL A 132 -33.11 -3.98 5.11
C VAL A 132 -34.49 -4.04 4.47
N PHE A 133 -34.65 -4.81 3.39
CA PHE A 133 -35.93 -4.99 2.72
C PHE A 133 -37.00 -5.61 3.63
N VAL A 134 -36.65 -6.65 4.39
CA VAL A 134 -37.56 -7.29 5.36
C VAL A 134 -37.95 -6.32 6.48
N VAL A 135 -37.01 -5.54 7.01
CA VAL A 135 -37.29 -4.55 8.06
C VAL A 135 -38.25 -3.47 7.58
N LEU A 136 -38.09 -2.97 6.36
CA LEU A 136 -39.00 -1.97 5.78
C LEU A 136 -40.41 -2.52 5.60
N ILE A 137 -40.55 -3.77 5.14
CA ILE A 137 -41.85 -4.45 5.05
C ILE A 137 -42.47 -4.59 6.45
N PHE A 138 -41.68 -4.97 7.44
CA PHE A 138 -42.15 -5.15 8.81
C PHE A 138 -42.64 -3.84 9.44
N ILE A 139 -41.92 -2.73 9.25
CA ILE A 139 -42.33 -1.40 9.73
C ILE A 139 -43.61 -0.94 9.02
N SER A 140 -43.69 -1.13 7.70
CA SER A 140 -44.90 -0.84 6.92
C SER A 140 -46.12 -1.61 7.45
N PHE A 141 -45.92 -2.89 7.79
CA PHE A 141 -46.95 -3.74 8.37
C PHE A 141 -47.40 -3.25 9.77
N ILE A 142 -46.47 -2.87 10.66
CA ILE A 142 -46.80 -2.32 11.99
C ILE A 142 -47.64 -1.03 11.87
N ILE A 143 -47.26 -0.12 10.98
CA ILE A 143 -48.02 1.12 10.76
C ILE A 143 -49.43 0.81 10.23
N SER A 144 -49.57 -0.21 9.38
CA SER A 144 -50.90 -0.68 8.93
C SER A 144 -51.77 -1.17 10.09
N LEU A 145 -51.18 -1.83 11.10
CA LEU A 145 -51.89 -2.26 12.30
C LEU A 145 -52.38 -1.08 13.16
N PHE A 146 -51.72 0.08 13.09
CA PHE A 146 -52.21 1.29 13.76
C PHE A 146 -53.56 1.78 13.21
N LYS A 147 -53.96 1.38 12.00
CA LYS A 147 -55.32 1.65 11.49
C LYS A 147 -56.41 0.86 12.24
N PHE A 148 -56.04 -0.18 12.98
CA PHE A 148 -56.97 -0.97 13.83
C PHE A 148 -56.96 -0.52 15.31
N LEU A 149 -56.02 0.34 15.72
CA LEU A 149 -56.04 0.99 17.04
C LEU A 149 -57.27 1.86 17.34
N PRO A 150 -57.90 2.61 16.40
CA PRO A 150 -59.08 3.42 16.72
C PRO A 150 -60.27 2.59 17.26
N ALA A 151 -60.31 1.27 16.99
CA ALA A 151 -61.31 0.37 17.56
C ALA A 151 -61.04 -0.01 19.03
N LEU A 152 -59.78 0.03 19.48
CA LEU A 152 -59.40 -0.21 20.89
C LEU A 152 -59.57 1.03 21.77
N PHE A 153 -59.41 2.24 21.20
CA PHE A 153 -59.68 3.50 21.91
C PHE A 153 -61.16 3.91 21.90
N ALA A 154 -62.00 3.29 21.08
CA ALA A 154 -63.45 3.54 21.02
C ALA A 154 -64.25 2.92 22.19
N LYS A 155 -63.61 2.15 23.08
CA LYS A 155 -64.19 1.75 24.37
C LYS A 155 -63.52 2.53 25.51
N LYS A 156 -63.87 3.80 25.67
CA LYS A 156 -63.77 4.48 26.98
C LYS A 156 -65.19 4.74 27.52
N PRO A 157 -65.50 4.34 28.77
CA PRO A 157 -66.72 4.80 29.43
C PRO A 157 -66.60 6.32 29.66
N LYS A 158 -67.74 7.01 29.53
CA LYS A 158 -67.91 8.44 29.81
C LYS A 158 -67.28 8.81 31.15
N ILE A 159 -66.41 9.81 31.15
CA ILE A 159 -66.25 10.71 32.29
C ILE A 159 -66.22 12.13 31.71
N GLU A 160 -67.21 12.91 32.12
CA GLU A 160 -67.46 14.30 31.78
C GLU A 160 -66.47 15.23 32.50
N ASP A 161 -66.21 16.36 31.85
CA ASP A 161 -65.92 17.68 32.42
C ASP A 161 -64.88 17.82 33.53
N LEU A 162 -63.66 18.21 33.14
CA LEU A 162 -62.87 19.19 33.90
C LEU A 162 -62.28 20.26 32.97
N LYS A 163 -63.06 21.34 32.88
CA LYS A 163 -62.71 22.77 32.81
C LYS A 163 -61.33 23.17 32.26
N LYS A 164 -61.42 23.99 31.20
CA LYS A 164 -60.51 25.09 30.81
C LYS A 164 -59.93 25.83 32.02
N GLU A 165 -58.61 25.96 32.04
CA GLU A 165 -57.91 27.14 32.55
C GLU A 165 -56.83 27.54 31.53
N GLU A 166 -56.79 28.83 31.26
CA GLU A 166 -56.13 29.49 30.14
C GLU A 166 -54.87 30.18 30.68
N SER A 167 -53.67 29.84 30.20
CA SER A 167 -52.52 30.74 30.33
C SER A 167 -51.41 30.51 29.29
N LYS A 168 -51.35 31.46 28.35
CA LYS A 168 -50.19 32.00 27.62
C LYS A 168 -49.56 31.15 26.49
N PRO A 169 -49.35 31.72 25.29
CA PRO A 169 -48.68 31.02 24.19
C PRO A 169 -47.21 30.83 24.54
N ALA A 170 -46.79 29.57 24.72
CA ALA A 170 -45.39 29.21 24.63
C ALA A 170 -44.97 29.30 23.16
N ALA A 171 -43.91 30.08 22.92
CA ALA A 171 -43.32 30.37 21.62
C ALA A 171 -43.14 29.11 20.75
N PRO A 172 -43.20 29.23 19.41
CA PRO A 172 -42.98 28.09 18.52
C PRO A 172 -41.63 27.45 18.86
N ALA A 173 -41.67 26.18 19.28
CA ALA A 173 -40.48 25.39 19.42
C ALA A 173 -39.79 25.37 18.05
N LYS A 174 -38.61 25.99 18.00
CA LYS A 174 -37.73 26.00 16.84
C LYS A 174 -37.65 24.57 16.30
N ALA A 175 -38.11 24.39 15.07
CA ALA A 175 -37.79 23.20 14.31
C ALA A 175 -36.27 22.99 14.39
N ALA A 176 -35.85 21.80 14.81
CA ALA A 176 -34.47 21.40 14.71
C ALA A 176 -34.10 21.42 13.22
N THR A 177 -33.39 22.47 12.83
CA THR A 177 -32.72 22.59 11.54
C THR A 177 -31.88 21.34 11.32
N PRO A 178 -31.96 20.69 10.14
CA PRO A 178 -30.96 19.72 9.73
C PRO A 178 -29.59 20.35 9.92
N ALA A 179 -28.67 19.61 10.52
CA ALA A 179 -27.28 20.03 10.64
C ALA A 179 -26.77 20.47 9.26
N PRO A 180 -26.09 21.62 9.14
CA PRO A 180 -25.45 21.98 7.88
C PRO A 180 -24.36 20.94 7.60
N ALA A 181 -24.70 19.98 6.74
CA ALA A 181 -23.71 19.25 5.98
C ALA A 181 -23.00 20.27 5.07
N ALA A 182 -21.67 20.20 5.06
CA ALA A 182 -20.75 21.14 4.45
C ALA A 182 -20.67 22.50 5.15
N GLY A 183 -20.02 22.52 6.31
CA GLY A 183 -19.26 23.71 6.70
C GLY A 183 -18.36 24.09 5.52
N ASN A 184 -18.36 25.37 5.15
CA ASN A 184 -17.52 25.88 4.07
C ASN A 184 -16.05 25.61 4.44
N LEU A 185 -15.49 24.51 3.91
CA LEU A 185 -14.13 24.05 4.22
C LEU A 185 -13.07 25.09 3.81
N MET A 186 -13.44 26.10 3.00
CA MET A 186 -12.57 27.25 2.72
C MET A 186 -12.34 28.15 3.94
N ASN A 187 -13.19 28.07 4.98
CA ASN A 187 -13.00 28.82 6.22
C ASN A 187 -12.12 28.08 7.24
N ASP A 188 -11.77 26.82 6.97
CA ASP A 188 -10.83 26.07 7.79
C ASP A 188 -9.40 26.39 7.33
N ALA A 189 -8.81 27.40 7.97
CA ALA A 189 -7.49 27.91 7.63
C ALA A 189 -6.39 26.84 7.76
N GLU A 190 -6.58 25.85 8.64
CA GLU A 190 -5.62 24.75 8.83
C GLU A 190 -5.63 23.81 7.62
N LEU A 191 -6.82 23.42 7.13
CA LEU A 191 -6.96 22.60 5.93
C LEU A 191 -6.46 23.31 4.68
N VAL A 192 -6.77 24.60 4.52
CA VAL A 192 -6.30 25.40 3.38
C VAL A 192 -4.77 25.52 3.40
N ALA A 193 -4.16 25.69 4.58
CA ALA A 193 -2.71 25.76 4.71
C ALA A 193 -2.02 24.44 4.32
N VAL A 194 -2.54 23.30 4.77
CA VAL A 194 -1.97 21.98 4.45
C VAL A 194 -2.09 21.66 2.96
N ILE A 195 -3.25 21.95 2.34
CA ILE A 195 -3.47 21.73 0.90
C ILE A 195 -2.53 22.62 0.09
N THR A 196 -2.39 23.90 0.47
CA THR A 196 -1.47 24.84 -0.20
C THR A 196 -0.02 24.35 -0.08
N ALA A 197 0.41 23.93 1.12
CA ALA A 197 1.77 23.40 1.32
C ALA A 197 2.03 22.11 0.52
N ALA A 198 1.04 21.22 0.41
CA ALA A 198 1.15 19.99 -0.38
C ALA A 198 1.28 20.28 -1.88
N ILE A 199 0.51 21.23 -2.41
CA ILE A 199 0.62 21.67 -3.82
C ILE A 199 2.00 22.28 -4.08
N TYR A 200 2.47 23.17 -3.20
CA TYR A 200 3.81 23.77 -3.31
C TYR A 200 4.94 22.73 -3.26
N ALA A 201 4.81 21.69 -2.42
CA ALA A 201 5.78 20.61 -2.37
C ALA A 201 5.77 19.76 -3.64
N ALA A 202 4.60 19.45 -4.19
CA ALA A 202 4.45 18.69 -5.43
C ALA A 202 4.96 19.46 -6.65
N GLU A 203 4.66 20.76 -6.77
CA GLU A 203 5.18 21.61 -7.85
C GLU A 203 6.68 21.87 -7.70
N GLY A 204 7.18 22.02 -6.46
CA GLY A 204 8.59 22.15 -6.16
C GLY A 204 9.42 20.89 -6.49
N GLN A 205 8.82 19.70 -6.40
CA GLN A 205 9.44 18.45 -6.86
C GLN A 205 9.45 18.31 -8.39
N ALA A 206 8.53 18.98 -9.10
CA ALA A 206 8.44 18.96 -10.55
C ALA A 206 9.38 19.97 -11.26
N GLY A 207 10.29 20.62 -10.53
CA GLY A 207 11.33 21.50 -11.10
C GLY A 207 10.90 22.93 -11.42
N ASN A 208 9.63 23.29 -11.20
CA ASN A 208 9.13 24.66 -11.31
C ASN A 208 9.08 25.29 -9.93
N GLY A 209 10.19 25.91 -9.52
CA GLY A 209 10.37 26.51 -8.20
C GLY A 209 9.40 27.66 -7.90
N ALA A 210 8.21 27.34 -7.40
CA ALA A 210 7.33 28.30 -6.77
C ALA A 210 7.86 28.57 -5.35
N VAL A 211 8.64 29.64 -5.20
CA VAL A 211 9.13 30.12 -3.90
C VAL A 211 8.00 30.87 -3.21
N SER A 212 7.53 30.41 -2.05
CA SER A 212 6.61 31.20 -1.21
C SER A 212 7.28 32.54 -0.85
N LYS A 213 6.50 33.63 -0.81
CA LYS A 213 7.00 34.99 -0.53
C LYS A 213 7.84 35.09 0.77
N ASP A 214 7.64 34.18 1.71
CA ASP A 214 8.36 34.13 2.99
C ASP A 214 9.67 33.33 2.99
N LYS A 215 10.18 32.92 1.81
CA LYS A 215 11.52 32.31 1.66
C LYS A 215 11.75 31.07 2.54
N LEU A 216 10.67 30.38 2.91
CA LEU A 216 10.71 29.13 3.66
C LEU A 216 10.96 27.98 2.68
N VAL A 217 12.06 27.26 2.89
CA VAL A 217 12.45 26.10 2.06
C VAL A 217 12.22 24.83 2.85
N VAL A 218 11.39 23.93 2.31
CA VAL A 218 11.24 22.58 2.87
C VAL A 218 12.39 21.73 2.35
N ARG A 219 13.20 21.20 3.28
CA ARG A 219 14.27 20.23 2.98
C ARG A 219 13.99 18.92 3.71
N SER A 220 14.38 17.79 3.11
CA SER A 220 14.33 16.50 3.80
C SER A 220 15.31 16.48 4.97
N ILE A 221 14.82 16.15 6.17
CA ILE A 221 15.68 15.95 7.34
C ILE A 221 15.83 14.43 7.54
N ARG A 222 17.02 13.89 7.27
CA ARG A 222 17.35 12.50 7.59
C ARG A 222 17.86 12.41 9.04
N ARG A 223 17.28 11.54 9.85
CA ARG A 223 17.73 11.27 11.23
C ARG A 223 18.97 10.39 11.18
N ALA A 224 20.11 10.89 11.65
CA ALA A 224 21.32 10.08 11.84
C ALA A 224 21.05 9.05 12.95
N ARG A 225 21.21 7.76 12.64
CA ARG A 225 21.27 6.70 13.67
C ARG A 225 22.70 6.69 14.22
N LYS A 226 22.81 6.76 15.54
CA LYS A 226 24.07 6.68 16.29
C LYS A 226 24.30 5.23 16.71
#